data_AF-A0AAN6E8K8-F1
#
_entry.id   AF-A0AAN6E8K8-F1
#
_cell.length_a   1.000
_cell.length_b   1.000
_cell.length_c   1.000
_cell.angle_alpha   90.00
_cell.angle_beta   90.00
_cell.angle_gamma   90.00
#
_symmetry.space_group_name_H-M   'P 1'
#
loop_
_entity.id
_entity.type
_entity.pdbx_description
1 polymer ?
#
loop_
_entity_poly.entity_id
_entity_poly.type
_entity_poly.pdbx_seq_one_letter_code
_entity_poly.pdbx_strand_id
1 'polypeptide(L)'
;MSKILEPTPELSKQLHEKVVEDQSASSLVNRLRTKNKDLQTQSVNTYQQFWNDSANNNEESRASMYKTLTNTYYNLATDFYEYGWGESFHFARKSIGESLRESIKRHEHTLFDAARISSGMKVLDVGCG
;
A
#
# COMPACT_ATOMS: atom_id res chain seq x y z
N MET A 1 3.92 -8.09 27.35
CA MET A 1 4.35 -7.63 26.01
C MET A 1 3.47 -8.32 24.98
N SER A 2 2.67 -7.58 24.20
CA SER A 2 1.97 -8.22 23.07
C SER A 2 3.03 -8.64 22.05
N LYS A 3 2.82 -9.78 21.40
CA LYS A 3 3.72 -10.29 20.38
C LYS A 3 3.71 -9.30 19.20
N ILE A 4 4.88 -8.77 18.84
CA ILE A 4 5.05 -7.94 17.64
C ILE A 4 4.77 -8.84 16.44
N LEU A 5 3.90 -8.37 15.54
CA LEU A 5 3.59 -9.07 14.32
C LEU A 5 4.68 -8.75 13.28
N GLU A 6 5.48 -9.76 12.93
CA GLU A 6 6.46 -9.69 11.84
C GLU A 6 5.72 -9.44 10.52
N PRO A 7 6.00 -8.34 9.80
CA PRO A 7 5.27 -8.04 8.59
C PRO A 7 5.97 -8.67 7.39
N THR A 8 5.54 -9.89 7.09
CA THR A 8 6.01 -10.67 5.95
C THR A 8 5.08 -10.48 4.74
N PRO A 9 5.55 -10.75 3.51
CA PRO A 9 4.71 -10.73 2.31
C PRO A 9 3.49 -11.65 2.42
N GLU A 10 3.62 -12.79 3.11
CA GLU A 10 2.52 -13.75 3.32
C GLU A 10 1.41 -13.13 4.18
N LEU A 11 1.77 -12.35 5.20
CA LEU A 11 0.82 -11.64 6.03
C LEU A 11 0.09 -10.54 5.24
N SER A 12 0.84 -9.74 4.47
CA SER A 12 0.24 -8.72 3.60
C SER A 12 -0.70 -9.36 2.59
N LYS A 13 -0.34 -10.52 2.03
CA LYS A 13 -1.22 -11.30 1.17
C LYS A 13 -2.49 -11.74 1.92
N GLN A 14 -2.38 -12.29 3.14
CA GLN A 14 -3.57 -12.65 3.92
C GLN A 14 -4.51 -11.47 4.21
N LEU A 15 -3.99 -10.25 4.29
CA LEU A 15 -4.78 -9.04 4.49
C LEU A 15 -5.38 -8.47 3.20
N HIS A 16 -4.73 -8.64 2.05
CA HIS A 16 -5.04 -7.91 0.81
C HIS A 16 -5.09 -8.77 -0.48
N GLU A 17 -5.13 -10.11 -0.39
CA GLU A 17 -4.95 -11.04 -1.54
C GLU A 17 -5.80 -10.73 -2.78
N LYS A 18 -6.97 -10.11 -2.59
CA LYS A 18 -7.86 -9.76 -3.70
C LYS A 18 -7.52 -8.37 -4.21
N VAL A 19 -6.92 -8.32 -5.40
CA VAL A 19 -6.87 -7.12 -6.23
C VAL A 19 -8.30 -6.69 -6.55
N VAL A 20 -8.65 -5.43 -6.27
CA VAL A 20 -10.02 -4.93 -6.44
C VAL A 20 -10.06 -3.71 -7.35
N GLU A 21 -10.50 -3.92 -8.58
CA GLU A 21 -10.65 -2.84 -9.58
C GLU A 21 -11.78 -1.85 -9.22
N ASP A 22 -12.75 -2.30 -8.41
CA ASP A 22 -13.85 -1.46 -7.95
C ASP A 22 -13.40 -0.52 -6.82
N GLN A 23 -13.22 0.75 -7.16
CA GLN A 23 -12.90 1.86 -6.26
C GLN A 23 -14.14 2.48 -5.60
N SER A 24 -15.31 1.83 -5.64
CA SER A 24 -16.52 2.32 -4.97
C SER A 24 -16.39 2.29 -3.44
N ALA A 25 -17.14 3.18 -2.76
CA ALA A 25 -17.23 3.16 -1.30
C ALA A 25 -17.81 1.84 -0.77
N SER A 26 -18.75 1.23 -1.49
CA SER A 26 -19.30 -0.10 -1.18
C SER A 26 -18.23 -1.18 -1.19
N SER A 27 -17.33 -1.13 -2.17
CA SER A 27 -16.20 -2.06 -2.28
C SER A 27 -15.26 -1.92 -1.08
N LEU A 28 -14.88 -0.69 -0.70
CA LEU A 28 -14.08 -0.42 0.50
C LEU A 28 -14.73 -0.98 1.77
N VAL A 29 -16.01 -0.70 2.00
CA VAL A 29 -16.75 -1.18 3.17
C VAL A 29 -16.77 -2.71 3.22
N ASN A 30 -16.97 -3.37 2.08
CA ASN A 30 -16.94 -4.83 2.01
C ASN A 30 -15.54 -5.37 2.35
N ARG A 31 -14.46 -4.79 1.79
CA ARG A 31 -13.08 -5.19 2.10
C ARG A 31 -12.81 -5.13 3.61
N LEU A 32 -13.09 -3.99 4.23
CA LEU A 32 -12.89 -3.78 5.67
C LEU A 32 -13.70 -4.77 6.53
N ARG A 33 -14.92 -5.12 6.11
CA ARG A 33 -15.78 -6.08 6.83
C ARG A 33 -15.28 -7.53 6.73
N THR A 34 -14.71 -7.92 5.60
CA THR A 34 -14.31 -9.30 5.34
C THR A 34 -12.92 -9.66 5.85
N LYS A 35 -12.14 -8.68 6.34
CA LYS A 35 -10.79 -8.92 6.86
C LYS A 35 -10.78 -9.82 8.09
N ASN A 36 -9.68 -10.56 8.24
CA ASN A 36 -9.38 -11.29 9.47
C ASN A 36 -9.22 -10.29 10.62
N LYS A 37 -10.22 -10.26 11.52
CA LYS A 37 -10.30 -9.30 12.63
C LYS A 37 -9.13 -9.45 13.62
N ASP A 38 -8.66 -10.67 13.84
CA ASP A 38 -7.57 -10.92 14.79
C ASP A 38 -6.25 -10.38 14.24
N LEU A 39 -5.94 -10.66 12.97
CA LEU A 39 -4.75 -10.12 12.29
C LEU A 39 -4.80 -8.61 12.16
N GLN A 40 -5.97 -8.04 11.83
CA GLN A 40 -6.15 -6.59 11.77
C GLN A 40 -5.91 -5.95 13.15
N THR A 41 -6.47 -6.53 14.21
CA THR A 41 -6.29 -6.03 15.59
C THR A 41 -4.83 -6.10 16.03
N GLN A 42 -4.15 -7.20 15.72
CA GLN A 42 -2.71 -7.35 15.99
C GLN A 42 -1.87 -6.32 15.23
N SER A 43 -2.21 -6.03 13.96
CA SER A 43 -1.52 -5.02 13.14
C SER A 43 -1.68 -3.62 13.73
N VAL A 44 -2.90 -3.26 14.16
CA VAL A 44 -3.17 -1.97 14.83
C VAL A 44 -2.40 -1.87 16.15
N ASN A 45 -2.46 -2.90 16.99
CA ASN A 45 -1.76 -2.90 18.28
C ASN A 45 -0.24 -2.80 18.09
N THR A 46 0.31 -3.51 17.10
CA THR A 46 1.74 -3.44 16.75
C THR A 46 2.11 -2.02 16.33
N TYR A 47 1.32 -1.37 15.47
CA TYR A 47 1.56 0.01 15.04
C TYR A 47 1.46 1.01 16.20
N GLN A 48 0.50 0.86 17.11
CA GLN A 48 0.31 1.76 18.25
C GLN A 48 1.46 1.71 19.26
N GLN A 49 2.12 0.56 19.43
CA GLN A 49 3.25 0.43 20.36
C GLN A 49 4.41 1.36 20.05
N PHE A 50 4.63 1.66 18.78
CA PHE A 50 5.67 2.60 18.34
C PHE A 50 5.48 4.02 18.89
N TRP A 51 4.23 4.42 19.13
CA TRP A 51 3.89 5.77 19.57
C TRP A 51 3.76 5.88 21.09
N ASN A 52 3.57 4.77 21.78
CA ASN A 52 3.36 4.73 23.23
C ASN A 52 4.67 4.68 24.04
N ASP A 53 5.80 4.31 23.43
CA ASP A 53 7.08 4.12 24.15
C ASP A 53 8.06 5.30 23.97
N SER A 54 7.60 6.52 24.26
CA SER A 54 8.42 7.74 24.10
C SER A 54 9.57 7.86 25.09
N ALA A 55 9.61 7.03 26.14
CA ALA A 55 10.57 7.13 27.24
C ALA A 55 11.89 6.36 27.01
N ASN A 56 11.90 5.33 26.16
CA ASN A 56 13.08 4.48 25.89
C ASN A 56 13.51 4.49 24.40
N ASN A 57 13.14 5.53 23.67
CA ASN A 57 13.22 5.57 22.21
C ASN A 57 14.62 5.98 21.69
N ASN A 58 15.64 5.15 21.94
CA ASN A 58 16.98 5.35 21.39
C ASN A 58 17.04 5.01 19.88
N GLU A 59 18.06 5.51 19.19
CA GLU A 59 18.21 5.36 17.74
C GLU A 59 18.25 3.89 17.28
N GLU A 60 18.94 3.04 18.04
CA GLU A 60 19.10 1.62 17.73
C GLU A 60 17.78 0.84 17.83
N SER A 61 16.97 1.12 18.85
CA SER A 61 15.62 0.57 18.99
C SER A 61 14.70 1.02 17.86
N ARG A 62 14.81 2.28 17.41
CA ARG A 62 14.03 2.78 16.27
C ARG A 62 14.44 2.14 14.96
N ALA A 63 15.75 2.02 14.73
CA ALA A 63 16.29 1.41 13.52
C ALA A 63 15.89 -0.06 13.40
N SER A 64 16.00 -0.82 14.50
CA SER A 64 15.62 -2.24 14.51
C SER A 64 14.13 -2.48 14.23
N MET A 65 13.25 -1.56 14.67
CA MET A 65 11.81 -1.69 14.45
C MET A 65 11.29 -0.95 13.21
N TYR A 66 12.13 -0.20 12.46
CA TYR A 66 11.72 0.63 11.33
C TYR A 66 10.98 -0.16 10.23
N LYS A 67 11.49 -1.35 9.90
CA LYS A 67 10.86 -2.25 8.93
C LYS A 67 9.45 -2.65 9.39
N THR A 68 9.33 -2.99 10.67
CA THR A 68 8.05 -3.39 11.26
C THR A 68 7.05 -2.26 11.27
N LEU A 69 7.47 -1.04 11.62
CA LEU A 69 6.65 0.16 11.57
C LEU A 69 6.14 0.42 10.15
N THR A 70 7.05 0.45 9.19
CA THR A 70 6.76 0.80 7.80
C THR A 70 5.76 -0.18 7.21
N ASN A 71 5.99 -1.48 7.36
CA ASN A 71 5.10 -2.46 6.77
C ASN A 71 3.75 -2.53 7.50
N THR A 72 3.71 -2.36 8.83
CA THR A 72 2.43 -2.30 9.56
C THR A 72 1.62 -1.06 9.17
N TYR A 73 2.27 0.08 8.95
CA TYR A 73 1.63 1.26 8.38
C TYR A 73 0.99 0.97 7.02
N TYR A 74 1.76 0.40 6.08
CA TYR A 74 1.23 0.08 4.75
C TYR A 74 0.08 -0.93 4.82
N ASN A 75 0.20 -2.01 5.60
CA ASN A 75 -0.89 -2.97 5.79
C ASN A 75 -2.20 -2.32 6.32
N LEU A 76 -2.08 -1.31 7.18
CA LEU A 76 -3.24 -0.59 7.70
C LEU A 76 -3.83 0.40 6.69
N ALA A 77 -2.98 1.02 5.86
CA ALA A 77 -3.38 2.07 4.94
C ALA A 77 -3.79 1.57 3.54
N THR A 78 -3.34 0.38 3.12
CA THR A 78 -3.50 -0.14 1.75
C THR A 78 -4.93 -0.04 1.23
N ASP A 79 -5.96 -0.51 1.96
CA ASP A 79 -7.31 -0.51 1.39
C ASP A 79 -7.86 0.90 1.11
N PHE A 80 -7.44 1.87 1.94
CA PHE A 80 -7.79 3.28 1.77
C PHE A 80 -7.03 3.89 0.60
N TYR A 81 -5.77 3.52 0.43
CA TYR A 81 -4.99 3.94 -0.71
C TYR A 81 -5.54 3.35 -2.02
N GLU A 82 -5.88 2.06 -2.06
CA GLU A 82 -6.50 1.46 -3.24
C GLU A 82 -7.85 2.11 -3.57
N TYR A 83 -8.63 2.46 -2.54
CA TYR A 83 -9.87 3.21 -2.72
C TYR A 83 -9.62 4.61 -3.31
N GLY A 84 -8.62 5.35 -2.82
CA GLY A 84 -8.38 6.74 -3.24
C GLY A 84 -7.53 6.90 -4.51
N TRP A 85 -6.55 6.02 -4.72
CA TRP A 85 -5.50 6.12 -5.73
C TRP A 85 -5.43 4.94 -6.69
N GLY A 86 -6.10 3.83 -6.37
CA GLY A 86 -6.10 2.62 -7.21
C GLY A 86 -5.02 1.63 -6.87
N GLU A 87 -4.97 0.57 -7.68
CA GLU A 87 -4.14 -0.62 -7.44
C GLU A 87 -2.65 -0.33 -7.59
N SER A 88 -2.32 0.62 -8.45
CA SER A 88 -0.97 1.13 -8.63
C SER A 88 -0.95 2.55 -8.08
N PHE A 89 -0.03 2.86 -7.17
CA PHE A 89 0.18 4.21 -6.60
C PHE A 89 0.76 5.19 -7.64
N HIS A 90 0.22 5.15 -8.85
CA HIS A 90 0.61 5.98 -9.97
C HIS A 90 -0.16 7.29 -9.92
N PHE A 91 0.59 8.38 -10.07
CA PHE A 91 0.02 9.71 -10.12
C PHE A 91 -0.04 10.17 -11.56
N ALA A 92 -1.20 10.71 -11.95
CA ALA A 92 -1.37 11.27 -13.28
C ALA A 92 -2.17 12.57 -13.21
N ARG A 93 -1.83 13.51 -14.09
CA ARG A 93 -2.62 14.71 -14.30
C ARG A 93 -3.95 14.33 -14.96
N LYS A 94 -5.07 14.66 -14.32
CA LYS A 94 -6.41 14.49 -14.89
C LYS A 94 -6.78 15.59 -15.87
N SER A 95 -7.48 15.22 -16.93
CA SER A 95 -8.17 16.12 -17.85
C SER A 95 -9.66 16.28 -17.46
N ILE A 96 -10.33 17.31 -17.99
CA ILE A 96 -11.76 17.51 -17.74
C ILE A 96 -12.54 16.32 -18.30
N GLY A 97 -13.42 15.74 -17.46
CA GLY A 97 -14.23 14.57 -17.83
C GLY A 97 -13.52 13.22 -17.70
N GLU A 98 -12.22 13.21 -17.38
CA GLU A 98 -11.43 11.99 -17.26
C GLU A 98 -11.52 11.40 -15.84
N SER A 99 -11.71 10.08 -15.74
CA SER A 99 -11.56 9.37 -14.47
C SER A 99 -10.08 9.29 -14.04
N LEU A 100 -9.81 9.01 -12.75
CA LEU A 100 -8.42 8.81 -12.30
C LEU A 100 -7.77 7.63 -13.06
N ARG A 101 -8.49 6.53 -13.22
CA ARG A 101 -8.01 5.33 -13.93
C ARG A 101 -7.65 5.62 -15.39
N GLU A 102 -8.48 6.37 -16.10
CA GLU A 102 -8.18 6.78 -17.49
C GLU A 102 -6.96 7.69 -17.55
N SER A 103 -6.82 8.61 -16.59
CA SER A 103 -5.66 9.51 -16.55
C SER A 103 -4.34 8.78 -16.31
N ILE A 104 -4.35 7.75 -15.45
CA ILE A 104 -3.18 6.90 -15.19
C ILE A 104 -2.82 6.11 -16.46
N LYS A 105 -3.78 5.43 -17.08
CA LYS A 105 -3.55 4.70 -18.33
C LYS A 105 -2.95 5.60 -19.41
N ARG A 106 -3.53 6.79 -19.64
CA ARG A 106 -3.00 7.74 -20.62
C ARG A 106 -1.56 8.17 -20.27
N HIS A 107 -1.28 8.40 -18.99
CA HIS A 107 0.07 8.77 -18.54
C HIS A 107 1.09 7.66 -18.78
N GLU A 108 0.76 6.42 -18.43
CA GLU A 108 1.61 5.25 -18.67
C GLU A 108 1.88 5.02 -20.16
N HIS A 109 0.84 5.07 -20.99
CA HIS A 109 1.01 4.97 -22.45
C HIS A 109 1.95 6.06 -22.99
N THR A 110 1.77 7.30 -22.54
CA THR A 110 2.63 8.43 -22.95
C THR A 110 4.08 8.22 -22.49
N LEU A 111 4.29 7.72 -21.28
CA LEU A 111 5.62 7.43 -20.72
C LEU A 111 6.36 6.37 -21.54
N PHE A 112 5.68 5.26 -21.85
CA PHE A 112 6.26 4.16 -22.62
C PHE A 112 6.58 4.58 -24.06
N ASP A 113 5.69 5.33 -24.70
CA ASP A 113 5.90 5.87 -26.05
C ASP A 113 7.09 6.85 -26.07
N ALA A 114 7.18 7.76 -25.09
CA ALA A 114 8.27 8.72 -24.99
C ALA A 114 9.62 8.04 -24.72
N ALA A 115 9.64 6.98 -23.91
CA ALA A 115 10.81 6.15 -23.66
C ALA A 115 11.15 5.20 -24.82
N ARG A 116 10.31 5.13 -25.86
CA ARG A 116 10.45 4.24 -27.03
C ARG A 116 10.56 2.76 -26.63
N ILE A 117 9.87 2.39 -25.55
CA ILE A 117 9.82 1.01 -25.08
C ILE A 117 8.98 0.20 -26.06
N SER A 118 9.50 -0.95 -26.48
CA SER A 118 8.82 -1.87 -27.39
C SER A 118 8.75 -3.28 -26.81
N SER A 119 7.83 -4.08 -27.34
CA SER A 119 7.67 -5.48 -26.94
C SER A 119 9.00 -6.24 -27.03
N GLY A 120 9.30 -7.03 -26.00
CA GLY A 120 10.52 -7.84 -25.90
C GLY A 120 11.74 -7.11 -25.30
N MET A 121 11.65 -5.80 -25.03
CA MET A 121 12.73 -5.09 -24.33
C MET A 121 12.77 -5.45 -22.84
N LYS A 122 13.98 -5.47 -22.27
CA LYS A 122 14.18 -5.50 -20.82
C LYS A 122 14.20 -4.05 -20.32
N VAL A 123 13.31 -3.72 -19.39
CA VAL A 123 13.14 -2.37 -18.85
C VAL A 123 13.46 -2.39 -17.36
N LEU A 124 14.14 -1.36 -16.88
CA LEU A 124 14.38 -1.11 -15.46
C LEU A 124 13.62 0.14 -15.06
N ASP A 125 12.71 0.01 -14.09
CA ASP A 125 12.03 1.13 -13.45
C ASP A 125 12.76 1.48 -12.14
N VAL A 126 13.49 2.59 -12.14
CA VAL A 126 14.30 3.01 -11.00
C VAL A 126 13.47 3.91 -10.10
N GLY A 127 13.16 3.41 -8.90
CA GLY A 127 12.28 4.11 -7.97
C GLY A 127 10.80 3.84 -8.24
N CYS A 128 10.47 2.60 -8.64
CA CYS A 128 9.12 2.11 -8.92
C CYS A 128 8.14 2.16 -7.73
N GLY A 129 8.63 2.51 -6.54
CA GLY A 129 7.93 2.32 -5.28
C GLY A 129 8.24 0.97 -4.64
#